data_AF-A0A3P1SDA5-F1
#
_entry.id   AF-A0A3P1SDA5-F1
#
_cell.length_a   1.000
_cell.length_b   1.000
_cell.length_c   1.000
_cell.angle_alpha   90.00
_cell.angle_beta   90.00
_cell.angle_gamma   90.00
#
_symmetry.space_group_name_H-M   'P 1'
#
loop_
_entity.id
_entity.type
_entity.pdbx_description
1 polymer ?
#
loop_
_entity_poly.entity_id
_entity_poly.type
_entity_poly.pdbx_seq_one_letter_code
_entity_poly.pdbx_strand_id
1 'polypeptide(L)'
;MTGLLTQVLVVMGWVGVACSLLAYWSVSTGRMAGDSLRYQALNIAACTMLAGACFVTEAWPSMVTNGIFILIGLHMSWKVRDRLAMRLREVRGRTLSAMKRVYVRAA
;
A
#
# COMPACT_ATOMS: atom_id res chain seq x y z
N MET A 1 -23.84 8.59 -25.11
CA MET A 1 -23.82 7.18 -24.73
C MET A 1 -22.84 6.96 -23.56
N THR A 2 -23.20 7.26 -22.31
CA THR A 2 -22.30 7.02 -21.15
C THR A 2 -23.03 6.93 -19.78
N GLY A 3 -24.35 6.76 -19.69
CA GLY A 3 -25.05 6.81 -18.39
C GLY A 3 -24.63 5.72 -17.38
N LEU A 4 -24.56 4.46 -17.82
CA LEU A 4 -24.29 3.32 -16.94
C LEU A 4 -22.84 3.28 -16.45
N LEU A 5 -21.87 3.51 -17.34
CA LEU A 5 -20.44 3.51 -16.99
C LEU A 5 -20.14 4.60 -15.95
N THR A 6 -20.73 5.79 -16.14
CA THR A 6 -20.59 6.91 -15.21
C THR A 6 -21.18 6.58 -13.84
N GLN A 7 -22.38 5.97 -13.78
CA GLN A 7 -23.00 5.58 -12.51
C GLN A 7 -22.17 4.54 -11.75
N VAL A 8 -21.65 3.52 -12.45
CA VAL A 8 -20.79 2.49 -11.85
C VAL A 8 -19.52 3.10 -11.27
N LEU A 9 -18.89 4.04 -11.98
CA LEU A 9 -17.68 4.72 -11.51
C LEU A 9 -17.96 5.66 -10.33
N VAL A 10 -19.09 6.36 -10.32
CA VAL A 10 -19.51 7.19 -9.17
C VAL A 10 -19.76 6.33 -7.92
N VAL A 11 -20.46 5.21 -8.04
CA VAL A 11 -20.70 4.28 -6.92
C VAL A 11 -19.37 3.72 -6.42
N MET A 12 -18.47 3.31 -7.31
CA MET A 12 -17.11 2.88 -6.92
C MET A 12 -16.33 3.99 -6.21
N GLY A 13 -16.51 5.25 -6.58
CA GLY A 13 -15.91 6.39 -5.89
C GLY A 13 -16.37 6.52 -4.44
N TRP A 14 -17.67 6.41 -4.20
CA TRP A 14 -18.24 6.42 -2.84
C TRP A 14 -17.80 5.23 -1.99
N VAL A 15 -17.68 4.05 -2.60
CA VAL A 15 -17.06 2.88 -1.95
C VAL A 15 -15.61 3.17 -1.58
N GLY A 16 -14.85 3.80 -2.47
CA GLY A 16 -13.50 4.27 -2.19
C GLY A 16 -13.44 5.24 -1.00
N VAL A 17 -14.37 6.18 -0.89
CA VAL A 17 -14.44 7.14 0.24
C VAL A 17 -14.65 6.40 1.56
N ALA A 18 -15.57 5.43 1.57
CA ALA A 18 -15.81 4.59 2.74
C ALA A 18 -14.55 3.80 3.13
N CYS A 19 -13.83 3.23 2.15
CA CYS A 19 -12.58 2.52 2.40
C CYS A 19 -11.47 3.43 2.95
N SER A 20 -11.30 4.65 2.43
CA SER A 20 -10.31 5.61 2.93
C SER A 20 -10.64 6.06 4.36
N LEU A 21 -11.92 6.27 4.68
CA LEU A 21 -12.38 6.59 6.04
C LEU A 21 -12.14 5.43 7.02
N LEU A 22 -12.42 4.19 6.61
CA LEU A 22 -12.14 3.00 7.41
C LEU A 22 -10.65 2.78 7.64
N ALA A 23 -9.82 3.08 6.63
CA ALA A 23 -8.37 3.04 6.75
C ALA A 23 -7.89 4.10 7.76
N TYR A 24 -8.35 5.34 7.62
CA TYR A 24 -8.03 6.42 8.54
C TYR A 24 -8.47 6.11 9.97
N TRP A 25 -9.69 5.60 10.15
CA TRP A 25 -10.22 5.17 11.44
C TRP A 25 -9.38 4.04 12.07
N SER A 26 -8.93 3.08 11.26
CA SER A 26 -8.09 1.97 11.72
C SER A 26 -6.70 2.42 12.18
N VAL A 27 -6.14 3.46 11.56
CA VAL A 27 -4.88 4.09 12.00
C VAL A 27 -5.10 4.97 13.22
N SER A 28 -6.17 5.77 13.24
CA SER A 28 -6.49 6.68 14.34
C SER A 28 -6.86 5.95 15.64
N THR A 29 -7.36 4.72 15.55
CA THR A 29 -7.67 3.86 16.71
C THR A 29 -6.48 3.03 17.17
N GLY A 30 -5.31 3.16 16.53
CA GLY A 30 -4.11 2.38 16.84
C GLY A 30 -4.20 0.90 16.50
N ARG A 31 -5.29 0.45 15.86
CA ARG A 31 -5.47 -0.94 15.41
C ARG A 31 -4.51 -1.32 14.28
N MET A 32 -4.07 -0.35 13.50
CA MET A 32 -3.07 -0.52 12.45
C MET A 32 -2.01 0.58 12.55
N ALA A 33 -0.73 0.19 12.57
CA ALA A 33 0.35 1.15 12.37
C ALA A 33 0.29 1.71 10.93
N GLY A 34 0.45 3.02 10.75
CA GLY A 34 0.47 3.66 9.42
C GLY A 34 1.61 3.18 8.50
N ASP A 35 2.63 2.53 9.07
CA ASP A 35 3.73 1.87 8.34
C ASP A 35 3.40 0.40 7.97
N SER A 36 2.17 -0.06 8.23
CA SER A 36 1.76 -1.43 7.93
C SER A 36 1.43 -1.61 6.44
N LEU A 37 1.95 -2.69 5.87
CA LEU A 37 1.74 -3.03 4.45
C LEU A 37 0.24 -3.20 4.11
N ARG A 38 -0.54 -3.70 5.07
CA ARG A 38 -2.00 -3.88 4.95
C ARG A 38 -2.73 -2.54 4.82
N TYR A 39 -2.35 -1.55 5.64
CA TYR A 39 -2.91 -0.21 5.55
C TYR A 39 -2.59 0.44 4.21
N GLN A 40 -1.34 0.34 3.75
CA GLN A 40 -0.93 0.94 2.48
C GLN A 40 -1.60 0.29 1.27
N ALA A 41 -1.77 -1.04 1.26
CA ALA A 41 -2.51 -1.72 0.21
C ALA A 41 -3.98 -1.28 0.15
N LEU A 42 -4.62 -1.14 1.31
CA LEU A 42 -6.01 -0.67 1.40
C LEU A 42 -6.14 0.79 0.91
N ASN A 43 -5.19 1.65 1.30
CA ASN A 43 -5.16 3.05 0.92
C ASN A 43 -4.97 3.23 -0.60
N ILE A 44 -4.05 2.47 -1.20
CA ILE A 44 -3.84 2.48 -2.66
C ILE A 44 -5.11 2.03 -3.39
N ALA A 45 -5.75 0.95 -2.95
CA ALA A 45 -6.96 0.45 -3.57
C ALA A 45 -8.11 1.48 -3.49
N ALA A 46 -8.34 2.05 -2.31
CA ALA A 46 -9.37 3.07 -2.08
C ALA A 46 -9.14 4.32 -2.95
N CYS A 47 -7.91 4.83 -2.98
CA CYS A 47 -7.56 6.01 -3.76
C CYS A 47 -7.64 5.75 -5.27
N THR A 48 -7.35 4.54 -5.74
CA THR A 48 -7.49 4.18 -7.16
C THR A 48 -8.96 4.21 -7.60
N MET A 49 -9.86 3.68 -6.76
CA MET A 49 -11.31 3.73 -7.02
C MET A 49 -11.83 5.18 -7.02
N LEU A 50 -11.41 6.02 -6.06
CA LEU A 50 -11.76 7.43 -6.03
C LEU A 50 -11.24 8.20 -7.24
N ALA A 51 -9.98 7.98 -7.63
CA ALA A 51 -9.37 8.68 -8.75
C ALA A 51 -10.15 8.40 -10.05
N GLY A 52 -10.56 7.15 -10.27
CA GLY A 52 -11.42 6.77 -11.40
C GLY A 52 -12.79 7.45 -11.38
N ALA A 53 -13.42 7.57 -10.21
CA ALA A 53 -14.68 8.29 -10.07
C ALA A 53 -14.54 9.80 -10.34
N CYS A 54 -13.46 10.41 -9.86
CA CYS A 54 -13.19 11.84 -10.02
C CYS A 54 -12.83 12.22 -11.47
N PHE A 55 -12.21 11.30 -12.21
CA PHE A 55 -11.95 11.48 -13.63
C PHE A 55 -13.23 11.64 -14.44
N VAL A 56 -14.31 10.95 -14.06
CA VAL A 56 -15.61 11.02 -14.75
C VAL A 56 -16.44 12.21 -14.29
N THR A 57 -16.35 12.61 -13.02
CA THR A 57 -17.08 13.77 -12.50
C THR A 57 -16.35 15.09 -12.72
N GLU A 58 -15.20 15.07 -13.43
CA GLU A 58 -14.31 16.23 -13.65
C GLU A 58 -13.85 16.92 -12.36
N ALA A 59 -13.84 16.17 -11.24
CA ALA A 59 -13.42 16.67 -9.94
C ALA A 59 -11.89 16.63 -9.79
N TRP A 60 -11.19 17.50 -10.56
CA TRP A 60 -9.72 17.57 -10.63
C TRP A 60 -8.99 17.65 -9.27
N PRO A 61 -9.42 18.46 -8.28
CA PRO A 61 -8.72 18.53 -6.99
C PRO A 61 -8.73 17.20 -6.23
N SER A 62 -9.84 16.46 -6.33
CA SER A 62 -10.01 15.16 -5.70
C SER A 62 -9.22 14.08 -6.46
N MET A 63 -9.15 14.15 -7.79
CA MET A 63 -8.31 13.25 -8.59
C MET A 63 -6.84 13.37 -8.22
N VAL A 64 -6.34 14.61 -8.08
CA VAL A 64 -4.93 14.88 -7.74
C VAL A 64 -4.59 14.37 -6.34
N THR A 65 -5.44 14.63 -5.34
CA THR A 65 -5.20 14.18 -3.96
C THR A 65 -5.19 12.66 -3.84
N ASN A 66 -6.10 11.96 -4.51
CA ASN A 66 -6.09 10.50 -4.55
C ASN A 66 -4.86 9.94 -5.28
N GLY A 67 -4.42 10.59 -6.36
CA GLY A 67 -3.16 10.27 -7.02
C GLY A 67 -1.95 10.39 -6.08
N ILE A 68 -1.89 11.47 -5.28
CA ILE A 68 -0.83 11.67 -4.28
C ILE A 68 -0.85 10.56 -3.23
N PHE A 69 -2.03 10.17 -2.73
CA PHE A 69 -2.13 9.09 -1.75
C PHE A 69 -1.71 7.72 -2.31
N ILE A 70 -1.97 7.44 -3.58
CA ILE A 70 -1.46 6.24 -4.27
C ILE A 70 0.07 6.26 -4.26
N LEU A 71 0.70 7.38 -4.64
CA LEU A 71 2.15 7.52 -4.66
C LEU A 71 2.78 7.33 -3.28
N ILE A 72 2.18 7.91 -2.23
CA ILE A 72 2.62 7.75 -0.85
C ILE A 72 2.54 6.28 -0.42
N GLY A 73 1.44 5.59 -0.74
CA GLY A 73 1.26 4.19 -0.39
C GLY A 73 2.25 3.27 -1.10
N LEU A 74 2.53 3.53 -2.38
CA LEU A 74 3.55 2.82 -3.15
C LEU A 74 4.95 3.01 -2.54
N HIS A 75 5.30 4.25 -2.18
CA HIS A 75 6.60 4.54 -1.59
C HIS A 75 6.79 3.80 -0.26
N MET A 76 5.78 3.80 0.62
CA MET A 76 5.87 3.09 1.90
C MET A 76 5.90 1.57 1.72
N SER A 77 5.17 1.04 0.74
CA SER A 77 5.22 -0.39 0.40
C SER A 77 6.61 -0.82 -0.07
N TRP A 78 7.29 0.00 -0.87
CA TRP A 78 8.69 -0.24 -1.27
C TRP A 78 9.65 -0.21 -0.08
N LYS A 79 9.48 0.73 0.84
CA LYS A 79 10.32 0.83 2.05
C LYS A 79 10.23 -0.41 2.94
N VAL A 80 9.06 -1.04 3.02
CA VAL A 80 8.89 -2.30 3.76
C VAL A 80 9.55 -3.48 3.01
N ARG A 81 9.41 -3.55 1.69
CA ARG A 81 10.11 -4.55 0.86
C ARG A 81 11.61 -4.48 1.07
N ASP A 82 12.18 -3.27 1.06
CA ASP A 82 13.61 -3.07 1.20
C ASP A 82 14.10 -3.46 2.61
N ARG A 83 13.30 -3.17 3.66
CA ARG A 83 13.56 -3.64 5.03
C ARG A 83 13.52 -5.17 5.14
N LEU A 84 12.58 -5.84 4.48
CA LEU A 84 12.52 -7.30 4.45
C LEU A 84 13.71 -7.90 3.69
N ALA A 85 14.07 -7.34 2.54
CA ALA A 85 15.21 -7.77 1.75
C ALA A 85 16.53 -7.64 2.52
N MET A 86 16.71 -6.56 3.28
CA MET A 86 17.85 -6.37 4.18
C MET A 86 17.91 -7.45 5.26
N ARG A 87 16.79 -7.72 5.96
CA ARG A 87 16.72 -8.77 6.98
C ARG A 87 17.02 -10.16 6.41
N LEU A 88 16.51 -10.47 5.22
CA LEU A 88 16.79 -11.75 4.56
C LEU A 88 18.28 -11.88 4.19
N ARG A 89 18.93 -10.79 3.75
CA ARG A 89 20.38 -10.77 3.47
C ARG A 89 21.19 -11.01 4.75
N GLU A 90 20.83 -10.38 5.87
CA GLU A 90 21.50 -10.59 7.16
C GLU A 90 21.36 -12.01 7.67
N VAL A 91 20.15 -12.60 7.62
CA VAL A 91 19.92 -13.99 8.03
C VAL A 91 20.72 -14.93 7.16
N ARG A 92 20.69 -14.75 5.82
CA ARG A 92 21.47 -15.54 4.88
C ARG A 92 22.98 -15.45 5.16
N GLY A 93 23.50 -14.26 5.44
CA GLY A 93 24.91 -14.06 5.78
C GLY A 93 25.32 -14.75 7.08
N ARG A 94 24.45 -14.72 8.11
CA ARG A 94 24.67 -15.43 9.38
C ARG A 94 24.70 -16.94 9.18
N THR A 95 23.76 -17.50 8.42
CA THR A 95 23.69 -18.95 8.15
C THR A 95 24.92 -19.42 7.37
N LEU A 96 25.32 -18.71 6.32
CA LEU A 96 26.52 -19.03 5.53
C LEU A 96 27.79 -18.99 6.38
N SER A 97 27.91 -17.99 7.25
CA SER A 97 29.05 -17.85 8.16
C SER A 97 29.09 -18.96 9.22
N ALA A 98 27.92 -19.40 9.72
CA ALA A 98 27.83 -20.54 10.62
C ALA A 98 28.23 -21.86 9.94
N MET A 99 27.73 -22.13 8.74
CA MET A 99 28.12 -23.32 7.96
C MET A 99 29.62 -23.37 7.68
N LYS A 100 30.20 -22.24 7.28
CA LYS A 100 31.65 -22.15 7.01
C LYS A 100 32.49 -22.46 8.25
N ARG A 101 32.06 -22.01 9.44
CA ARG A 101 32.73 -22.32 10.72
C ARG A 101 32.63 -23.79 11.10
N VAL A 102 31.51 -24.45 10.83
CA VAL A 102 31.35 -25.90 11.06
C VAL A 102 32.25 -26.70 10.13
N TYR A 103 32.28 -26.36 8.84
CA TYR A 103 33.12 -27.03 7.86
C TYR A 103 34.61 -26.92 8.20
N VAL A 104 35.09 -25.73 8.55
CA VAL A 104 36.51 -25.51 8.92
C VAL A 104 36.90 -26.24 10.22
N ARG A 105 35.97 -26.42 11.16
CA ARG A 105 36.24 -27.18 12.40
C ARG A 105 36.23 -28.70 12.21
N ALA A 106 35.65 -29.19 11.11
CA ALA A 106 35.55 -30.60 10.79
C ALA A 106 36.67 -31.10 9.87
N ALA A 107 37.49 -30.18 9.32
CA ALA A 107 38.68 -30.45 8.52
C ALA A 107 39.94 -30.34 9.39
#